data_AF-A0A838K0L0-F1
#
_entry.id   AF-A0A838K0L0-F1
#
_cell.length_a   1.000
_cell.length_b   1.000
_cell.length_c   1.000
_cell.angle_alpha   90.00
_cell.angle_beta   90.00
_cell.angle_gamma   90.00
#
_symmetry.space_group_name_H-M   'P 1'
#
loop_
_entity.id
_entity.type
_entity.pdbx_description
1 polymer ?
#
loop_
_entity_poly.entity_id
_entity_poly.type
_entity_poly.pdbx_seq_one_letter_code
_entity_poly.pdbx_strand_id
1 'polypeptide(L)' 'MSPDTTVGYQTPSSRHVLGRESDDMVGQRLLDLLHPDDTVAAVAYLKEAFANPGEPSGCTIR' A
#
# COMPACT_ATOMS: atom_id res chain seq x y z
N MET A 1 -10.17 13.97 -8.30
CA MET A 1 -10.38 12.75 -7.50
C MET A 1 -9.05 12.43 -6.87
N SER A 2 -8.88 12.77 -5.60
CA SER A 2 -7.68 12.38 -4.86
C SER A 2 -7.78 10.89 -4.58
N PRO A 3 -6.76 10.09 -4.87
CA PRO A 3 -6.78 8.68 -4.53
C PRO A 3 -6.69 8.56 -3.00
N ASP A 4 -7.75 8.11 -2.35
CA ASP A 4 -7.85 8.02 -0.88
C ASP A 4 -6.94 6.93 -0.26
N THR A 5 -6.03 6.36 -1.07
CA THR A 5 -5.13 5.23 -0.72
C THR A 5 -5.87 4.01 -0.16
N THR A 6 -7.17 3.90 -0.44
CA THR A 6 -7.99 2.75 -0.08
C THR A 6 -7.62 1.56 -0.94
N VAL A 7 -7.34 0.43 -0.31
CA VAL A 7 -7.02 -0.82 -1.01
C VAL A 7 -8.28 -1.32 -1.73
N GLY A 8 -8.34 -1.15 -3.04
CA GLY A 8 -9.47 -1.61 -3.86
C GLY A 8 -9.37 -3.06 -4.30
N TYR A 9 -8.15 -3.61 -4.33
CA TYR A 9 -7.90 -4.99 -4.74
C TYR A 9 -6.69 -5.55 -4.02
N GLN A 10 -6.82 -6.77 -3.51
CA GLN A 10 -5.75 -7.51 -2.85
C GLN A 10 -5.84 -8.98 -3.27
N THR A 11 -4.73 -9.55 -3.71
CA THR A 11 -4.63 -10.96 -4.11
C THR A 11 -4.80 -11.92 -2.91
N PRO A 12 -5.39 -13.11 -3.12
CA PRO A 12 -5.61 -14.11 -2.06
C PRO A 12 -4.31 -14.64 -1.44
N SER A 13 -3.17 -14.49 -2.14
CA SER A 13 -1.85 -14.89 -1.67
C SER A 13 -1.41 -14.18 -0.38
N SER A 14 -2.04 -13.07 -0.02
CA SER A 14 -1.72 -12.28 1.17
C SER A 14 -1.99 -13.01 2.48
N ARG A 15 -2.91 -13.98 2.45
CA ARG A 15 -3.10 -14.91 3.56
C ARG A 15 -1.84 -15.74 3.84
N HIS A 16 -1.13 -16.14 2.80
CA HIS A 16 0.08 -16.96 2.94
C HIS A 16 1.33 -16.14 3.28
N VAL A 17 1.42 -14.90 2.79
CA VAL A 17 2.60 -14.05 2.99
C VAL A 17 2.52 -13.22 4.26
N LEU A 18 1.39 -12.56 4.50
CA LEU A 18 1.17 -11.66 5.65
C LEU A 18 0.31 -12.28 6.76
N GLY A 19 -0.33 -13.44 6.52
CA GLY A 19 -1.24 -14.04 7.50
C GLY A 19 -2.58 -13.32 7.64
N ARG A 20 -2.88 -12.33 6.78
CA ARG A 20 -4.15 -11.60 6.75
C ARG A 20 -5.02 -12.02 5.57
N GLU A 21 -6.32 -12.12 5.81
CA GLU A 21 -7.29 -12.29 4.73
C GLU A 21 -7.31 -11.05 3.84
N SER A 22 -7.36 -11.25 2.54
CA SER A 22 -7.43 -10.18 1.55
C SER A 22 -8.67 -9.29 1.76
N ASP A 23 -9.78 -9.88 2.20
CA ASP A 23 -11.04 -9.19 2.49
C ASP A 23 -10.91 -8.23 3.70
N ASP A 24 -10.07 -8.56 4.68
CA ASP A 24 -9.76 -7.68 5.81
C ASP A 24 -8.95 -6.46 5.35
N MET A 25 -8.12 -6.62 4.31
CA MET A 25 -7.26 -5.55 3.79
C MET A 25 -7.96 -4.66 2.76
N VAL A 26 -8.89 -5.22 1.97
CA VAL A 26 -9.69 -4.47 1.00
C VAL A 26 -10.65 -3.52 1.73
N GLY A 27 -10.68 -2.25 1.33
CA GLY A 27 -11.47 -1.21 2.00
C GLY A 27 -10.77 -0.51 3.17
N GLN A 28 -9.62 -1.01 3.63
CA GLN A 28 -8.76 -0.27 4.55
C GLN A 28 -7.85 0.70 3.81
N ARG A 29 -7.42 1.76 4.51
CA ARG A 29 -6.40 2.68 4.00
C ARG A 29 -5.04 2.00 4.14
N LEU A 30 -4.23 2.01 3.07
CA LEU A 30 -2.89 1.43 3.06
C LEU A 30 -2.03 1.92 4.25
N LEU A 31 -2.18 3.19 4.61
CA LEU A 31 -1.44 3.83 5.71
C LEU A 31 -1.81 3.31 7.10
N ASP A 32 -3.01 2.76 7.27
CA ASP A 32 -3.49 2.16 8.53
C ASP A 32 -2.87 0.77 8.74
N LEU A 33 -2.52 0.09 7.64
CA LEU A 33 -1.88 -1.22 7.62
C LEU A 33 -0.35 -1.15 7.78
N LEU A 34 0.24 0.03 7.61
CA LEU A 34 1.68 0.26 7.69
C LEU A 34 2.09 0.72 9.10
N HIS A 35 3.27 0.32 9.54
CA HIS A 35 3.84 0.82 10.79
C HIS A 35 4.02 2.35 10.69
N PRO A 36 3.76 3.14 11.76
CA PRO A 36 3.85 4.60 11.73
C PRO A 36 5.20 5.15 11.23
N ASP A 37 6.29 4.43 11.49
CA ASP A 37 7.63 4.81 10.98
C ASP A 37 7.72 4.73 9.44
N ASP A 38 7.05 3.74 8.85
CA ASP A 38 7.04 3.50 7.41
C ASP A 38 5.98 4.31 6.65
N THR A 39 4.98 4.88 7.35
CA THR A 39 3.95 5.71 6.69
C THR A 39 4.55 6.90 5.95
N VAL A 40 5.63 7.49 6.48
CA VAL A 40 6.32 8.61 5.85
C VAL A 40 6.98 8.18 4.53
N ALA A 41 7.67 7.04 4.55
CA ALA A 41 8.29 6.47 3.35
C ALA A 41 7.25 6.07 2.30
N ALA A 42 6.14 5.47 2.72
CA ALA A 42 5.06 5.05 1.83
C ALA A 42 4.32 6.23 1.17
N VAL A 43 4.09 7.34 1.91
CA VAL A 43 3.48 8.55 1.35
C VAL A 43 4.41 9.22 0.33
N ALA A 44 5.72 9.29 0.63
CA ALA A 44 6.71 9.80 -0.32
C ALA A 44 6.71 8.97 -1.61
N TYR A 45 6.75 7.64 -1.46
CA TYR A 45 6.68 6.70 -2.56
C TYR A 45 5.41 6.83 -3.40
N LEU A 46 4.24 6.89 -2.75
CA LEU A 46 2.97 7.10 -3.44
C LEU A 46 2.96 8.41 -4.22
N LYS A 47 3.47 9.49 -3.65
CA LYS A 47 3.62 10.78 -4.35
C LYS A 47 4.48 10.65 -5.60
N GLU A 48 5.62 9.96 -5.51
CA GLU A 48 6.50 9.74 -6.65
C GLU A 48 5.85 8.85 -7.72
N ALA A 49 5.19 7.77 -7.32
CA ALA A 49 4.48 6.87 -8.22
C ALA A 49 3.29 7.55 -8.93
N PHE A 50 2.60 8.47 -8.25
CA PHE A 50 1.56 9.30 -8.87
C PHE A 50 2.12 10.35 -9.81
N ALA A 51 3.31 10.90 -9.52
CA ALA A 51 3.98 11.85 -10.40
C ALA A 51 4.55 11.19 -11.66
N ASN A 52 5.03 9.94 -11.55
CA ASN A 52 5.66 9.17 -12.63
C ASN A 52 4.95 7.82 -12.84
N PRO A 53 3.77 7.79 -13.48
CA PRO A 53 3.06 6.55 -13.76
C PRO A 53 3.83 5.70 -14.79
N GLY A 54 4.46 4.61 -14.34
CA GLY A 54 5.10 3.61 -15.21
C GLY A 54 6.50 3.17 -14.80
N GLU A 55 7.15 3.87 -13.86
CA GLU A 55 8.44 3.45 -13.32
C GLU A 55 8.25 2.74 -11.96
N PRO A 56 8.72 1.50 -11.80
CA PRO A 56 8.71 0.84 -10.52
C PRO A 56 9.75 1.50 -9.62
N SER A 57 9.30 2.45 -8.82
CA SER A 57 10.07 2.93 -7.69
C SER A 57 10.31 1.72 -6.75
N GLY A 58 11.53 1.51 -6.25
CA GLY A 58 11.80 0.42 -5.31
C GLY A 58 11.52 0.87 -3.88
N CYS A 59 10.34 0.60 -3.32
CA CYS A 59 10.11 0.78 -1.88
C CYS A 59 10.38 -0.54 -1.16
N THR A 60 11.48 -0.60 -0.41
CA THR A 60 11.67 -1.65 0.60
C THR A 60 11.20 -1.10 1.92
N ILE A 61 10.03 -1.56 2.36
CA ILE A 61 9.47 -1.30 3.69
C ILE A 61 10.09 -2.34 4.62
N ARG A 62 10.67 -1.92 5.75
CA ARG A 62 11.49 -2.79 6.61
C ARG A 62 10.68 -3.59 7.63
#